data_AF-W4QUW3-F1
#
_entry.id   AF-W4QUW3-F1
#
_cell.length_a   1.000
_cell.length_b   1.000
_cell.length_c   1.000
_cell.angle_alpha   90.00
_cell.angle_beta   90.00
_cell.angle_gamma   90.00
#
_symmetry.space_group_name_H-M   'P 1'
#
loop_
_entity.id
_entity.type
_entity.pdbx_description
1 polymer ?
#
loop_
_entity_poly.entity_id
_entity_poly.type
_entity_poly.pdbx_seq_one_letter_code
_entity_poly.pdbx_strand_id
1 'polypeptide(L)'
;MRQRHVMLILFVFLFNLSKKTWRHVPRFHKTLVFVSFINAFYYYLCRNFLLWEFNPKGMNRKWLRAIHILFVTPAITLLSLSSFPSNLSKQILHVMKWTIGSTLIEYFTYRMRIMEYRHGWNVFWSGVIFFILYTYSYLHSKKPVATWILSFVTMFFFIAKFNIPITKRLLKGPVFIIAKILRYS
;
A
#
# COMPACT_ATOMS: atom_id res chain seq x y z
N MET A 1 -18.66 4.09 13.72
CA MET A 1 -17.41 4.22 12.92
C MET A 1 -16.41 3.12 13.25
N ARG A 2 -16.00 2.93 14.52
CA ARG A 2 -15.19 1.78 14.97
C ARG A 2 -15.66 0.42 14.41
N GLN A 3 -16.94 0.10 14.55
CA GLN A 3 -17.52 -1.16 14.06
C GLN A 3 -17.32 -1.37 12.55
N ARG A 4 -17.41 -0.31 11.74
CA ARG A 4 -17.23 -0.40 10.28
C ARG A 4 -15.79 -0.74 9.89
N HIS A 5 -14.81 -0.19 10.61
CA HIS A 5 -13.39 -0.56 10.44
C HIS A 5 -13.16 -2.02 10.79
N VAL A 6 -13.70 -2.47 11.93
CA VAL A 6 -13.58 -3.87 12.36
C VAL A 6 -14.23 -4.81 11.34
N MET A 7 -15.42 -4.48 10.82
CA MET A 7 -16.09 -5.25 9.77
C MET A 7 -15.23 -5.38 8.51
N LEU A 8 -14.60 -4.29 8.05
CA LEU A 8 -13.72 -4.33 6.88
C LEU A 8 -12.48 -5.19 7.11
N ILE A 9 -11.83 -5.04 8.26
CA ILE A 9 -10.64 -5.82 8.62
C ILE A 9 -11.02 -7.31 8.72
N LEU A 10 -12.13 -7.63 9.40
CA LEU A 10 -12.65 -8.99 9.50
C LEU A 10 -13.00 -9.57 8.14
N PHE A 11 -13.64 -8.79 7.26
CA PHE A 11 -13.97 -9.22 5.90
C PHE A 11 -12.72 -9.65 5.13
N VAL A 12 -11.66 -8.82 5.15
CA VAL A 12 -10.39 -9.16 4.48
C VAL A 12 -9.76 -10.42 5.09
N PHE A 13 -9.79 -10.55 6.42
CA PHE A 13 -9.23 -11.69 7.12
C PHE A 13 -10.01 -12.99 6.83
N LEU A 14 -11.33 -12.96 6.93
CA LEU A 14 -12.21 -14.09 6.60
C LEU A 14 -12.09 -14.50 5.14
N PHE A 15 -11.90 -13.55 4.23
CA PHE A 15 -11.71 -13.87 2.82
C PHE A 15 -10.37 -14.57 2.56
N ASN A 16 -9.30 -14.15 3.24
CA ASN A 16 -8.03 -14.89 3.26
C ASN A 16 -8.20 -16.30 3.86
N LEU A 17 -8.98 -16.42 4.94
CA LEU A 17 -9.30 -17.69 5.59
C LEU A 17 -10.07 -18.65 4.65
N SER A 18 -11.04 -18.14 3.91
CA SER A 18 -11.80 -18.92 2.93
C SER A 18 -10.91 -19.42 1.78
N LYS A 19 -9.98 -18.57 1.32
CA LYS A 19 -9.10 -18.86 0.17
C LYS A 19 -7.81 -19.61 0.52
N LYS A 20 -7.62 -20.01 1.79
CA LYS A 20 -6.43 -20.76 2.23
C LYS A 20 -5.09 -20.07 1.91
N THR A 21 -5.09 -18.75 1.84
CA THR A 21 -3.95 -17.96 1.36
C THR A 21 -2.73 -18.02 2.27
N TRP A 22 -2.91 -18.32 3.56
CA TRP A 22 -1.79 -18.46 4.52
C TRP A 22 -0.75 -19.49 4.07
N ARG A 23 -1.15 -20.50 3.30
CA ARG A 23 -0.25 -21.50 2.70
C ARG A 23 0.78 -20.88 1.76
N HIS A 24 0.49 -19.72 1.19
CA HIS A 24 1.37 -18.98 0.28
C HIS A 24 2.25 -17.93 0.99
N VAL A 25 2.08 -17.71 2.30
CA VAL A 25 2.87 -16.73 3.07
C VAL A 25 4.38 -17.03 2.98
N PRO A 26 4.86 -18.27 3.18
CA PRO A 26 6.30 -18.55 3.08
C PRO A 26 6.88 -18.20 1.71
N ARG A 27 6.08 -18.36 0.64
CA ARG A 27 6.49 -18.04 -0.73
C ARG A 27 6.59 -16.53 -0.98
N PHE A 28 5.69 -15.73 -0.40
CA PHE A 28 5.58 -14.30 -0.70
C PHE A 28 5.99 -13.37 0.44
N HIS A 29 6.53 -13.88 1.55
CA HIS A 29 6.87 -13.08 2.73
C HIS A 29 7.72 -11.84 2.40
N LYS A 30 8.73 -11.96 1.53
CA LYS A 30 9.58 -10.82 1.10
C LYS A 30 8.76 -9.73 0.42
N THR A 31 7.81 -10.11 -0.43
CA THR A 31 6.90 -9.17 -1.09
C THR A 31 5.91 -8.54 -0.11
N LEU A 32 5.39 -9.32 0.85
CA LEU A 32 4.48 -8.79 1.88
C LEU A 32 5.17 -7.74 2.76
N VAL A 33 6.42 -7.99 3.16
CA VAL A 33 7.25 -7.03 3.90
C VAL A 33 7.53 -5.80 3.05
N PHE A 34 7.88 -5.98 1.77
CA PHE A 34 8.08 -4.87 0.83
C PHE A 34 6.85 -3.96 0.72
N VAL A 35 5.67 -4.54 0.52
CA VAL A 35 4.41 -3.77 0.44
C VAL A 35 4.11 -3.04 1.75
N SER A 36 4.28 -3.71 2.89
CA SER A 36 4.13 -3.09 4.21
C SER A 36 5.10 -1.91 4.37
N PHE A 37 6.34 -2.08 3.94
CA PHE A 37 7.36 -1.05 3.99
C PHE A 37 6.99 0.16 3.13
N ILE A 38 6.59 -0.02 1.87
CA ILE A 38 6.18 1.08 0.99
C ILE A 38 4.97 1.83 1.59
N ASN A 39 4.00 1.10 2.16
CA ASN A 39 2.84 1.72 2.82
C ASN A 39 3.24 2.49 4.10
N ALA A 40 4.13 1.94 4.93
CA ALA A 40 4.68 2.66 6.07
C ALA A 40 5.47 3.91 5.64
N PHE A 41 6.24 3.79 4.56
CA PHE A 41 7.04 4.86 4.01
C PHE A 41 6.17 6.01 3.50
N TYR A 42 5.01 5.71 2.90
CA TYR A 42 4.01 6.73 2.57
C TYR A 42 3.60 7.55 3.80
N TYR A 43 3.23 6.92 4.91
CA TYR A 43 2.85 7.64 6.14
C TYR A 43 4.01 8.41 6.78
N TYR A 44 5.24 7.94 6.60
CA TYR A 44 6.44 8.65 7.04
C TYR A 44 6.71 9.89 6.19
N LEU A 45 6.70 9.75 4.86
CA LEU A 45 6.96 10.80 3.88
C LEU A 45 5.88 11.88 3.92
N CYS A 46 4.61 11.46 3.92
CA CYS A 46 3.44 12.33 3.81
C CYS A 46 2.87 12.73 5.19
N ARG A 47 3.63 12.61 6.28
CA ARG A 47 3.13 12.77 7.66
C ARG A 47 2.29 14.03 7.89
N ASN A 48 2.69 15.16 7.28
CA ASN A 48 2.02 16.46 7.39
C ASN A 48 1.16 16.81 6.16
N PHE A 49 1.17 15.97 5.12
CA PHE A 49 0.49 16.20 3.85
C PHE A 49 -0.07 14.87 3.32
N LEU A 50 -0.94 14.25 4.11
CA LEU A 50 -1.55 12.97 3.73
C LEU A 50 -2.53 13.19 2.59
N LEU A 51 -2.35 12.46 1.49
CA LEU A 51 -3.26 12.48 0.33
C LEU A 51 -4.55 11.72 0.63
N TRP A 52 -4.48 10.66 1.43
CA TRP A 52 -5.62 9.90 1.88
C TRP A 52 -5.38 9.37 3.29
N GLU A 53 -6.46 9.17 4.05
CA GLU A 53 -6.36 8.60 5.38
C GLU A 53 -7.65 7.91 5.83
N PHE A 54 -7.50 6.82 6.59
CA PHE A 54 -8.60 6.21 7.32
C PHE A 54 -9.02 7.09 8.50
N ASN A 55 -10.30 7.45 8.55
CA ASN A 55 -10.86 8.26 9.62
C ASN A 55 -10.81 7.48 10.94
N PRO A 56 -10.05 7.94 11.96
CA PRO A 56 -9.85 7.18 13.18
C PRO A 56 -11.06 7.17 14.12
N LYS A 57 -12.18 7.85 13.83
CA LYS A 57 -13.33 7.99 14.74
C LYS A 57 -13.70 6.69 15.48
N GLY A 58 -13.36 6.63 16.77
CA GLY A 58 -13.60 5.50 17.66
C GLY A 58 -12.47 4.47 17.79
N MET A 59 -11.30 4.70 17.19
CA MET A 59 -10.08 3.90 17.35
C MET A 59 -8.87 4.83 17.44
N ASN A 60 -7.79 4.36 18.09
CA ASN A 60 -6.55 5.11 18.09
C ASN A 60 -5.93 5.14 16.68
N ARG A 61 -5.64 6.34 16.19
CA ARG A 61 -5.10 6.59 14.85
C ARG A 61 -3.81 5.81 14.54
N LYS A 62 -2.89 5.69 15.51
CA LYS A 62 -1.63 4.96 15.33
C LYS A 62 -1.90 3.45 15.15
N TRP A 63 -2.75 2.90 16.00
CA TRP A 63 -3.15 1.49 15.92
C TRP A 63 -3.89 1.18 14.61
N LEU A 64 -4.82 2.04 14.20
CA LEU A 64 -5.55 1.86 12.95
C LEU A 64 -4.61 1.82 11.73
N ARG A 65 -3.64 2.74 11.66
CA ARG A 65 -2.61 2.74 10.62
C ARG A 65 -1.76 1.48 10.67
N ALA A 66 -1.26 1.09 11.85
CA ALA A 66 -0.45 -0.11 12.01
C ALA A 66 -1.20 -1.36 11.54
N ILE A 67 -2.48 -1.49 11.87
CA ILE A 67 -3.31 -2.62 11.41
C ILE A 67 -3.41 -2.66 9.89
N HIS A 68 -3.66 -1.50 9.26
CA HIS A 68 -3.76 -1.45 7.80
C HIS A 68 -2.43 -1.76 7.11
N ILE A 69 -1.33 -1.17 7.60
CA ILE A 69 0.01 -1.33 7.05
C ILE A 69 0.51 -2.78 7.18
N LEU A 70 0.36 -3.39 8.36
CA LEU A 70 0.99 -4.68 8.67
C LEU A 70 0.09 -5.88 8.36
N PHE A 71 -1.23 -5.71 8.35
CA PHE A 71 -2.16 -6.83 8.17
C PHE A 71 -3.05 -6.66 6.95
N VAL A 72 -3.76 -5.53 6.81
CA VAL A 72 -4.76 -5.39 5.73
C VAL A 72 -4.12 -5.33 4.35
N THR A 73 -3.14 -4.44 4.12
CA THR A 73 -2.48 -4.30 2.82
C THR A 73 -1.76 -5.60 2.41
N PRO A 74 -0.96 -6.24 3.28
CA PRO A 74 -0.33 -7.52 2.95
C PRO A 74 -1.34 -8.64 2.69
N ALA A 75 -2.45 -8.69 3.43
CA ALA A 75 -3.48 -9.70 3.23
C ALA A 75 -4.21 -9.55 1.88
N ILE A 76 -4.47 -8.31 1.44
CA ILE A 76 -5.05 -8.04 0.12
C ILE A 76 -4.05 -8.37 -0.99
N THR A 77 -2.77 -8.00 -0.81
CA THR A 77 -1.70 -8.40 -1.74
C THR A 77 -1.59 -9.92 -1.84
N LEU A 78 -1.61 -10.64 -0.72
CA LEU A 78 -1.50 -12.09 -0.69
C LEU A 78 -2.68 -12.76 -1.41
N LEU A 79 -3.90 -12.26 -1.21
CA LEU A 79 -5.08 -12.69 -1.96
C LEU A 79 -4.85 -12.59 -3.48
N SER A 80 -4.35 -11.44 -3.96
CA SER A 80 -4.07 -11.26 -5.37
C SER A 80 -2.96 -12.19 -5.90
N LEU A 81 -1.91 -12.44 -5.11
CA LEU A 81 -0.77 -13.25 -5.52
C LEU A 81 -1.06 -14.76 -5.47
N SER A 82 -1.92 -15.20 -4.57
CA SER A 82 -2.25 -16.62 -4.37
C SER A 82 -2.84 -17.29 -5.61
N SER A 83 -3.50 -16.52 -6.48
CA SER A 83 -4.18 -16.99 -7.68
C SER A 83 -3.62 -16.34 -8.95
N PHE A 84 -2.38 -15.85 -8.90
CA PHE A 84 -1.79 -15.11 -10.02
C PHE A 84 -1.48 -16.05 -11.21
N PRO A 85 -2.02 -15.77 -12.41
CA PRO A 85 -1.89 -16.67 -13.55
C PRO A 85 -0.50 -16.61 -14.21
N SER A 86 -0.13 -17.65 -14.96
CA SER A 86 1.12 -17.71 -15.73
C SER A 86 1.08 -16.94 -17.05
N ASN A 87 -0.07 -16.90 -17.72
CA ASN A 87 -0.21 -16.35 -19.07
C ASN A 87 -0.38 -14.83 -19.04
N LEU A 88 0.36 -14.10 -19.88
CA LEU A 88 0.40 -12.62 -19.86
C LEU A 88 -0.99 -11.97 -19.98
N SER A 89 -1.82 -12.39 -20.92
CA SER A 89 -3.18 -11.84 -21.07
C SER A 89 -4.04 -12.08 -19.83
N LYS A 90 -3.90 -13.25 -19.21
CA LYS A 90 -4.59 -13.56 -17.95
C LYS A 90 -4.02 -12.74 -16.79
N GLN A 91 -2.72 -12.42 -16.78
CA GLN A 91 -2.10 -11.58 -15.76
C GLN A 91 -2.65 -10.15 -15.83
N ILE A 92 -2.74 -9.59 -17.03
CA ILE A 92 -3.32 -8.25 -17.23
C ILE A 92 -4.77 -8.22 -16.73
N LEU A 93 -5.59 -9.19 -17.16
CA LEU A 93 -6.98 -9.28 -16.71
C LEU A 93 -7.09 -9.45 -15.20
N HIS A 94 -6.21 -10.26 -14.61
CA HIS A 94 -6.17 -10.49 -13.17
C HIS A 94 -5.84 -9.21 -12.39
N VAL A 95 -4.80 -8.49 -12.79
CA VAL A 95 -4.42 -7.20 -12.18
C VAL A 95 -5.56 -6.19 -12.31
N MET A 96 -6.20 -6.09 -13.49
CA MET A 96 -7.33 -5.18 -13.69
C MET A 96 -8.53 -5.55 -12.81
N LYS A 97 -8.87 -6.84 -12.71
CA LYS A 97 -9.96 -7.33 -11.84
C LYS A 97 -9.71 -6.96 -10.39
N TRP A 98 -8.51 -7.20 -9.87
CA TRP A 98 -8.15 -6.86 -8.49
C TRP A 98 -8.11 -5.36 -8.25
N THR A 99 -7.61 -4.59 -9.22
CA THR A 99 -7.59 -3.13 -9.18
C THR A 99 -8.99 -2.56 -9.10
N ILE A 100 -9.88 -2.97 -10.01
CA ILE A 100 -11.28 -2.51 -10.06
C ILE A 100 -11.99 -2.89 -8.77
N GLY A 101 -11.88 -4.15 -8.32
CA GLY A 101 -12.51 -4.61 -7.08
C GLY A 101 -12.05 -3.80 -5.85
N SER A 102 -10.76 -3.51 -5.74
CA SER A 102 -10.22 -2.75 -4.62
C SER A 102 -10.63 -1.29 -4.66
N THR A 103 -10.65 -0.70 -5.86
CA THR A 103 -11.11 0.68 -6.08
C THR A 103 -12.58 0.84 -5.75
N LEU A 104 -13.41 -0.15 -6.10
CA LEU A 104 -14.83 -0.17 -5.74
C LEU A 104 -15.02 -0.26 -4.22
N ILE A 105 -14.32 -1.17 -3.55
CA ILE A 105 -14.34 -1.27 -2.08
C ILE A 105 -13.94 0.07 -1.47
N GLU A 106 -12.85 0.67 -1.95
CA GLU A 106 -12.38 1.96 -1.45
C GLU A 106 -13.42 3.07 -1.66
N TYR A 107 -14.04 3.13 -2.85
CA TYR A 107 -15.12 4.07 -3.13
C TYR A 107 -16.27 3.95 -2.14
N PHE A 108 -16.71 2.73 -1.82
CA PHE A 108 -17.73 2.50 -0.79
C PHE A 108 -17.25 2.94 0.60
N THR A 109 -15.99 2.68 0.96
CA THR A 109 -15.44 3.14 2.25
C THR A 109 -15.37 4.66 2.36
N TYR A 110 -15.06 5.34 1.26
CA TYR A 110 -15.10 6.79 1.16
C TYR A 110 -16.54 7.31 1.35
N ARG A 111 -17.53 6.73 0.65
CA ARG A 111 -18.95 7.07 0.82
C ARG A 111 -19.45 6.86 2.25
N MET A 112 -18.94 5.83 2.94
CA MET A 112 -19.25 5.54 4.35
C MET A 112 -18.48 6.41 5.36
N ARG A 113 -17.66 7.37 4.88
CA ARG A 113 -16.77 8.25 5.69
C ARG A 113 -15.72 7.49 6.51
N ILE A 114 -15.40 6.25 6.11
CA ILE A 114 -14.37 5.41 6.73
C ILE A 114 -12.98 5.89 6.29
N MET A 115 -12.89 6.37 5.05
CA MET A 115 -11.69 6.93 4.44
C MET A 115 -11.99 8.32 3.90
N GLU A 116 -11.01 9.21 3.95
CA GLU A 116 -11.10 10.58 3.45
C GLU A 116 -9.98 10.85 2.44
N TYR A 117 -10.33 11.54 1.36
CA TYR A 117 -9.37 12.07 0.40
C TYR A 117 -9.04 13.52 0.74
N ARG A 118 -7.78 13.91 0.52
CA ARG A 118 -7.24 15.23 0.85
C ARG A 118 -6.28 15.67 -0.25
N HIS A 119 -6.00 16.98 -0.31
CA HIS A 119 -4.96 17.54 -1.19
C HIS A 119 -5.10 17.14 -2.68
N GLY A 120 -6.33 17.12 -3.20
CA GLY A 120 -6.61 16.78 -4.60
C GLY A 120 -6.59 15.28 -4.92
N TRP A 121 -6.43 14.41 -3.93
CA TRP A 121 -6.60 12.97 -4.10
C TRP A 121 -8.05 12.62 -4.43
N ASN A 122 -8.24 11.61 -5.26
CA ASN A 122 -9.56 11.12 -5.65
C ASN A 122 -9.50 9.60 -5.92
N VAL A 123 -10.65 9.00 -6.20
CA VAL A 123 -10.78 7.56 -6.45
C VAL A 123 -9.95 7.06 -7.63
N PHE A 124 -9.70 7.91 -8.64
CA PHE A 124 -8.88 7.55 -9.79
C PHE A 124 -7.43 7.31 -9.37
N TRP A 125 -6.85 8.21 -8.56
CA TRP A 125 -5.50 8.04 -8.03
C TRP A 125 -5.36 6.82 -7.14
N SER A 126 -6.40 6.46 -6.39
CA SER A 126 -6.45 5.20 -5.64
C SER A 126 -6.42 3.99 -6.56
N GLY A 127 -7.18 4.01 -7.66
CA GLY A 127 -7.13 2.96 -8.68
C GLY A 127 -5.73 2.80 -9.29
N VAL A 128 -5.04 3.91 -9.56
CA VAL A 128 -3.64 3.88 -10.02
C VAL A 128 -2.72 3.25 -8.97
N ILE A 129 -2.86 3.60 -7.68
CA ILE A 129 -2.07 3.00 -6.61
C ILE A 129 -2.37 1.50 -6.45
N PHE A 130 -3.62 1.06 -6.56
CA PHE A 130 -3.94 -0.37 -6.53
C PHE A 130 -3.35 -1.11 -7.72
N PHE A 131 -3.41 -0.54 -8.92
CA PHE A 131 -2.80 -1.11 -10.11
C PHE A 131 -1.29 -1.29 -9.92
N ILE A 132 -0.61 -0.26 -9.41
CA ILE A 132 0.82 -0.29 -9.09
C ILE A 132 1.10 -1.32 -8.00
N LEU A 133 0.30 -1.34 -6.92
CA LEU A 133 0.43 -2.28 -5.82
C LEU A 133 0.43 -3.73 -6.32
N TYR A 134 -0.56 -4.13 -7.12
CA TYR A 134 -0.67 -5.50 -7.62
C TYR A 134 0.43 -5.84 -8.62
N THR A 135 0.73 -4.93 -9.55
CA THR A 135 1.79 -5.11 -10.54
C THR A 135 3.15 -5.24 -9.88
N TYR A 136 3.48 -4.35 -8.94
CA TYR A 136 4.77 -4.33 -8.26
C TYR A 136 4.89 -5.48 -7.28
N SER A 137 3.80 -5.90 -6.63
CA SER A 137 3.82 -7.10 -5.80
C SER A 137 4.23 -8.34 -6.60
N TYR A 138 3.64 -8.51 -7.79
CA TYR A 138 4.01 -9.61 -8.67
C TYR A 138 5.45 -9.46 -9.18
N LEU A 139 5.82 -8.27 -9.67
CA LEU A 139 7.17 -8.00 -10.18
C LEU A 139 8.23 -8.22 -9.10
N HIS A 140 7.99 -7.79 -7.85
CA HIS A 140 8.91 -7.96 -6.74
C HIS A 140 9.18 -9.44 -6.44
N SER A 141 8.18 -10.30 -6.62
CA SER A 141 8.35 -11.75 -6.44
C SER A 141 9.29 -12.39 -7.48
N LYS A 142 9.54 -11.70 -8.59
CA LYS A 142 10.39 -12.18 -9.71
C LYS A 142 11.71 -11.40 -9.84
N LYS A 143 11.64 -10.06 -9.73
CA LYS A 143 12.71 -9.09 -9.96
C LYS A 143 12.65 -8.00 -8.87
N PRO A 144 13.10 -8.29 -7.64
CA PRO A 144 12.99 -7.36 -6.51
C PRO A 144 13.73 -6.05 -6.74
N VAL A 145 14.97 -6.09 -7.26
CA VAL A 145 15.80 -4.90 -7.50
C VAL A 145 15.13 -3.94 -8.49
N ALA A 146 14.63 -4.46 -9.62
CA ALA A 146 13.91 -3.64 -10.60
C ALA A 146 12.66 -2.98 -9.99
N THR A 147 11.95 -3.71 -9.11
CA THR A 147 10.74 -3.18 -8.46
C THR A 147 11.06 -2.05 -7.48
N TRP A 148 12.18 -2.12 -6.77
CA TRP A 148 12.65 -1.02 -5.93
C TRP A 148 12.91 0.24 -6.73
N ILE A 149 13.63 0.13 -7.85
CA ILE A 149 13.92 1.25 -8.74
C ILE A 149 12.61 1.88 -9.24
N LEU A 150 11.69 1.06 -9.77
CA LEU A 150 10.38 1.53 -10.21
C LEU A 150 9.60 2.22 -9.09
N SER A 151 9.64 1.68 -7.87
CA SER A 151 8.96 2.26 -6.70
C SER A 151 9.51 3.64 -6.34
N PHE A 152 10.82 3.83 -6.42
CA PHE A 152 11.42 5.16 -6.24
C PHE A 152 10.98 6.13 -7.33
N VAL A 153 10.97 5.71 -8.60
CA VAL A 153 10.50 6.55 -9.72
C VAL A 153 9.05 6.96 -9.53
N THR A 154 8.16 6.01 -9.22
CA THR A 154 6.74 6.28 -8.92
C THR A 154 6.59 7.23 -7.74
N MET A 155 7.38 7.05 -6.68
CA MET A 155 7.35 7.92 -5.52
C MET A 155 7.71 9.37 -5.91
N PHE A 156 8.78 9.59 -6.67
CA PHE A 156 9.15 10.93 -7.13
C PHE A 156 8.07 11.56 -8.01
N PHE A 157 7.43 10.77 -8.88
CA PHE A 157 6.29 11.23 -9.67
C PHE A 157 5.14 11.73 -8.78
N PHE A 158 4.73 10.98 -7.75
CA PHE A 158 3.65 11.40 -6.86
C PHE A 158 4.02 12.61 -6.00
N ILE A 159 5.27 12.70 -5.55
CA ILE A 159 5.79 13.87 -4.83
C ILE A 159 5.64 15.13 -5.70
N ALA A 160 6.11 15.07 -6.95
CA ALA A 160 6.02 16.19 -7.88
C ALA A 160 4.56 16.51 -8.23
N LYS A 161 3.74 15.49 -8.52
CA LYS A 161 2.35 15.68 -8.96
C LYS A 161 1.47 16.36 -7.91
N PHE A 162 1.66 16.03 -6.63
CA PHE A 162 0.87 16.56 -5.52
C PHE A 162 1.59 17.67 -4.75
N ASN A 163 2.75 18.12 -5.23
CA ASN A 163 3.59 19.12 -4.57
C ASN A 163 3.81 18.81 -3.08
N ILE A 164 4.11 17.53 -2.78
CA ILE A 164 4.23 17.07 -1.40
C ILE A 164 5.44 17.78 -0.76
N PRO A 165 5.25 18.53 0.33
CA PRO A 165 6.34 19.27 0.95
C PRO A 165 7.32 18.30 1.61
N ILE A 166 8.46 18.06 0.96
CA ILE A 166 9.56 17.30 1.54
C ILE A 166 10.13 18.13 2.69
N THR A 167 9.70 17.82 3.91
CA THR A 167 10.15 18.54 5.10
C THR A 167 11.67 18.34 5.27
N LYS A 168 12.41 19.37 5.68
CA LYS A 168 13.87 19.34 5.97
C LYS A 168 14.30 18.18 6.90
N ARG A 169 13.37 17.56 7.63
CA ARG A 169 13.59 16.37 8.47
C ARG A 169 13.88 15.09 7.66
N LEU A 170 13.36 14.93 6.44
CA LEU A 170 13.76 13.83 5.54
C LEU A 170 15.26 13.90 5.20
N LEU A 171 15.76 15.13 4.97
CA LEU A 171 17.18 15.42 4.76
C LEU A 171 18.05 15.31 6.02
N LYS A 172 17.46 15.26 7.22
CA LYS A 172 18.17 15.07 8.51
C LYS A 172 17.92 13.68 9.13
N GLY A 173 17.18 12.81 8.44
CA GLY A 173 16.82 11.47 8.89
C GLY A 173 17.94 10.44 8.63
N PRO A 174 17.62 9.13 8.54
CA PRO A 174 18.63 8.08 8.33
C PRO A 174 19.49 8.29 7.08
N VAL A 175 18.98 8.97 6.05
CA VAL A 175 19.75 9.34 4.84
C VAL A 175 20.92 10.27 5.18
N PHE A 176 20.73 11.23 6.11
CA PHE A 176 21.83 12.08 6.60
C PHE A 176 22.86 11.29 7.39
N ILE A 177 22.40 10.32 8.19
CA ILE A 177 23.27 9.46 8.98
C ILE A 177 24.12 8.58 8.05
N ILE A 178 23.51 7.99 7.02
CA ILE A 178 24.21 7.20 6.00
C ILE A 178 25.19 8.07 5.19
N ALA A 179 24.76 9.26 4.74
CA ALA A 179 25.64 10.20 4.03
C ALA A 179 26.79 10.71 4.91
N LYS A 180 26.59 10.81 6.22
CA LYS A 180 27.65 11.12 7.19
C LYS A 180 28.60 9.93 7.32
N ILE A 181 28.10 8.71 7.52
CA ILE A 181 28.92 7.49 7.63
C ILE A 181 29.79 7.29 6.38
N LEU A 182 29.23 7.46 5.18
CA LEU A 182 29.96 7.35 3.90
C LEU A 182 30.97 8.48 3.66
N ARG A 183 30.87 9.61 4.38
CA ARG A 183 31.85 10.70 4.34
C ARG A 183 33.04 10.49 5.28
N TYR A 184 32.93 9.55 6.22
CA TYR A 184 33.94 9.24 7.22
C TYR A 184 34.52 7.81 7.05
N SER A 185 34.19 7.13 5.95
CA SER A 185 34.81 5.89 5.48
C SER A 185 35.71 6.18 4.30
#